data_AF-A0A934YX85-F1
#
_entry.id   AF-A0A934YX85-F1
#
_cell.length_a   1.000
_cell.length_b   1.000
_cell.length_c   1.000
_cell.angle_alpha   90.00
_cell.angle_beta   90.00
_cell.angle_gamma   90.00
#
_symmetry.space_group_name_H-M   'P 1'
#
loop_
_entity.id
_entity.type
_entity.pdbx_description
1 polymer ?
#
loop_
_entity_poly.entity_id
_entity_poly.type
_entity_poly.pdbx_seq_one_letter_code
_entity_poly.pdbx_strand_id
1 'polypeptide(L)'
;MNILSMLVYSCEKATLLAESAEHRPLGTVDSFRFWLHMRICAGCRNFERQSKLLDEYLLKRVAPESDTTELQQRILSRTSQP
;
A
#
# COMPACT_ATOMS: atom_id res chain seq x y z
N MET A 1 -26.60 -18.87 9.85
CA MET A 1 -25.29 -18.22 9.65
C MET A 1 -24.99 -18.28 8.16
N ASN A 2 -24.90 -17.14 7.48
CA ASN A 2 -24.76 -17.09 6.01
C ASN A 2 -23.31 -17.30 5.59
N ILE A 3 -23.09 -18.28 4.71
CA ILE A 3 -21.78 -18.69 4.16
C ILE A 3 -21.09 -17.51 3.44
N LEU A 4 -21.86 -16.53 2.96
CA LEU A 4 -21.38 -15.28 2.35
C LEU A 4 -20.51 -14.44 3.30
N SER A 5 -20.84 -14.34 4.59
CA SER A 5 -20.06 -13.53 5.54
C SER A 5 -18.75 -14.20 5.96
N MET A 6 -18.60 -15.49 5.68
CA MET A 6 -17.37 -16.25 5.92
C MET A 6 -16.40 -16.19 4.71
N LEU A 7 -16.94 -15.92 3.52
CA LEU A 7 -16.18 -15.81 2.26
C LEU A 7 -15.79 -14.36 1.92
N VAL A 8 -16.54 -13.37 2.41
CA VAL A 8 -16.28 -11.95 2.19
C VAL A 8 -15.44 -11.39 3.35
N TYR A 9 -14.22 -10.97 3.06
CA TYR A 9 -13.38 -10.23 4.00
C TYR A 9 -14.11 -9.00 4.56
N SER A 10 -13.79 -8.59 5.80
CA SER A 10 -14.22 -7.28 6.31
C SER A 10 -13.62 -6.17 5.44
N CYS A 11 -14.30 -5.02 5.37
CA CYS A 11 -13.77 -3.85 4.68
C CYS A 11 -12.38 -3.47 5.22
N GLU A 12 -12.17 -3.58 6.54
CA GLU A 12 -10.87 -3.35 7.20
C GLU A 12 -9.74 -4.22 6.62
N LYS A 13 -9.99 -5.53 6.47
CA LYS A 13 -9.00 -6.43 5.88
C LYS A 13 -8.81 -6.16 4.38
N ALA A 14 -9.86 -5.77 3.68
CA ALA A 14 -9.76 -5.39 2.27
C ALA A 14 -8.91 -4.12 2.08
N THR A 15 -9.09 -3.09 2.91
CA THR A 15 -8.25 -1.88 2.86
C THR A 15 -6.80 -2.18 3.21
N LEU A 16 -6.55 -3.07 4.19
CA LEU A 16 -5.19 -3.51 4.51
C LEU A 16 -4.52 -4.25 3.35
N LEU A 17 -5.26 -5.11 2.64
CA LEU A 17 -4.77 -5.81 1.47
C LEU A 17 -4.54 -4.86 0.29
N ALA A 18 -5.37 -3.83 0.12
CA ALA A 18 -5.20 -2.80 -0.90
C ALA A 18 -3.85 -2.07 -0.73
N GLU A 19 -3.56 -1.57 0.48
CA GLU A 19 -2.29 -0.92 0.82
C GLU A 19 -1.10 -1.88 0.70
N SER A 20 -1.29 -3.14 1.12
CA SER A 20 -0.25 -4.17 0.99
C SER A 20 0.09 -4.47 -0.46
N ALA A 21 -0.92 -4.51 -1.35
CA ALA A 21 -0.75 -4.83 -2.76
C ALA A 21 0.10 -3.80 -3.52
N GLU A 22 0.17 -2.57 -3.02
CA GLU A 22 0.99 -1.49 -3.58
C GLU A 22 2.48 -1.68 -3.30
N HIS A 23 2.81 -2.30 -2.16
CA HIS A 23 4.19 -2.50 -1.73
C HIS A 23 4.71 -3.90 -2.01
N ARG A 24 3.82 -4.90 -2.07
CA ARG A 24 4.17 -6.30 -2.29
C ARG A 24 3.05 -7.07 -2.99
N PRO A 25 3.37 -8.11 -3.78
CA PRO A 25 2.33 -8.99 -4.31
C PRO A 25 1.60 -9.70 -3.18
N LEU A 26 0.27 -9.77 -3.31
CA LEU A 26 -0.57 -10.54 -2.39
C LEU A 26 -0.46 -12.05 -2.69
N GLY A 27 -0.57 -12.87 -1.66
CA GLY A 27 -0.65 -14.33 -1.83
C GLY A 27 -1.90 -14.73 -2.62
N THR A 28 -1.87 -15.87 -3.32
CA THR A 28 -2.91 -16.28 -4.28
C THR A 28 -4.33 -16.30 -3.69
N VAL A 29 -4.48 -16.77 -2.45
CA VAL A 29 -5.78 -16.82 -1.76
C VAL A 29 -6.28 -15.42 -1.41
N ASP A 30 -5.39 -14.55 -0.93
CA ASP A 30 -5.72 -13.17 -0.56
C ASP A 30 -6.01 -12.33 -1.80
N SER A 31 -5.27 -12.53 -2.89
CA SER A 31 -5.53 -11.94 -4.21
C SER A 31 -6.93 -12.27 -4.71
N PHE A 32 -7.33 -13.54 -4.69
CA PHE A 32 -8.66 -13.95 -5.15
C PHE A 32 -9.78 -13.38 -4.28
N ARG A 33 -9.63 -13.46 -2.95
CA ARG A 33 -10.63 -12.94 -2.02
C ARG A 33 -10.74 -11.41 -2.08
N PHE A 34 -9.62 -10.71 -2.21
CA PHE A 34 -9.60 -9.26 -2.42
C PHE A 34 -10.29 -8.88 -3.72
N TRP A 35 -9.96 -9.57 -4.82
CA TRP A 35 -10.59 -9.40 -6.14
C TRP A 35 -12.12 -9.59 -6.10
N LEU A 36 -12.61 -10.54 -5.29
CA LEU A 36 -14.04 -10.75 -5.07
C LEU A 36 -14.64 -9.60 -4.25
N HIS A 37 -14.01 -9.21 -3.14
CA HIS A 37 -14.50 -8.13 -2.28
C HIS A 37 -14.61 -6.80 -3.05
N MET A 38 -13.61 -6.50 -3.89
CA MET A 38 -13.60 -5.30 -4.71
C MET A 38 -14.71 -5.26 -5.75
N ARG A 39 -15.34 -6.39 -6.13
CA ARG A 39 -16.53 -6.40 -7.01
C ARG A 39 -17.81 -6.04 -6.29
N ILE A 40 -17.93 -6.42 -5.02
CA ILE A 40 -19.17 -6.28 -4.26
C ILE A 40 -19.22 -5.00 -3.40
N CYS A 41 -18.06 -4.48 -2.98
CA CYS A 41 -17.98 -3.32 -2.09
C CYS A 41 -17.54 -2.06 -2.85
N ALA A 42 -18.48 -1.16 -3.09
CA ALA A 42 -18.19 0.14 -3.73
C ALA A 42 -17.28 1.03 -2.85
N GLY A 43 -17.43 0.96 -1.53
CA GLY A 43 -16.60 1.72 -0.59
C GLY A 43 -15.12 1.38 -0.70
N CYS A 44 -14.78 0.09 -0.75
CA CYS A 44 -13.39 -0.35 -0.90
C CYS A 44 -12.80 0.00 -2.28
N ARG A 45 -13.60 -0.04 -3.35
CA ARG A 45 -13.17 0.46 -4.67
C ARG A 45 -12.84 1.96 -4.64
N ASN A 46 -13.68 2.74 -3.98
CA ASN A 46 -13.45 4.17 -3.87
C ASN A 46 -12.24 4.49 -2.98
N PHE A 47 -12.04 3.73 -1.91
CA PHE A 47 -10.83 3.81 -1.09
C PHE A 47 -9.57 3.56 -1.92
N GLU A 48 -9.49 2.42 -2.63
CA GLU A 48 -8.32 2.07 -3.45
C GLU A 48 -8.02 3.16 -4.49
N ARG A 49 -9.04 3.67 -5.18
CA ARG A 49 -8.87 4.74 -6.16
C ARG A 49 -8.34 6.02 -5.51
N GLN A 50 -8.88 6.41 -4.36
CA GLN A 50 -8.44 7.63 -3.67
C GLN A 50 -7.02 7.50 -3.13
N SER A 51 -6.65 6.33 -2.60
CA SER A 51 -5.29 6.07 -2.08
C SER A 51 -4.25 6.25 -3.19
N LYS A 52 -4.46 5.61 -4.35
CA LYS A 52 -3.57 5.75 -5.52
C LYS A 52 -3.46 7.20 -6.01
N LEU A 53 -4.57 7.93 -6.05
CA LEU A 53 -4.56 9.34 -6.45
C LEU A 53 -3.80 10.22 -5.45
N LEU A 54 -3.91 9.91 -4.15
CA LEU A 54 -3.18 10.59 -3.10
C LEU A 54 -1.67 10.36 -3.27
N ASP A 55 -1.26 9.11 -3.47
CA ASP A 55 0.15 8.75 -3.66
C ASP A 55 0.75 9.38 -4.91
N GLU A 56 0.05 9.33 -6.04
CA GLU A 56 0.48 10.03 -7.26
C GLU A 56 0.62 11.54 -7.04
N TYR A 57 -0.26 12.15 -6.26
CA TYR A 57 -0.23 13.57 -5.97
C TYR A 57 0.93 13.94 -5.03
N LEU A 58 1.20 13.11 -4.03
CA LEU A 58 2.34 13.27 -3.13
C LEU A 58 3.66 13.12 -3.90
N LEU A 59 3.80 12.10 -4.74
CA LEU A 59 4.99 11.88 -5.56
C LEU A 59 5.27 13.03 -6.54
N LYS A 60 4.24 13.73 -7.03
CA LYS A 60 4.39 14.90 -7.90
C LYS A 60 4.80 16.17 -7.15
N ARG A 61 4.54 16.25 -5.84
CA ARG A 61 4.81 17.44 -5.01
C ARG A 61 6.09 17.33 -4.19
N VAL A 62 6.47 16.11 -3.84
CA VAL A 62 7.80 15.83 -3.32
C VAL A 62 8.72 15.85 -4.53
N ALA A 63 9.45 16.96 -4.72
CA ALA A 63 10.51 17.00 -5.72
C ALA A 63 11.42 15.79 -5.51
N PRO A 64 11.97 15.15 -6.57
CA PRO A 64 13.05 14.20 -6.43
C PRO A 64 14.31 14.96 -6.04
N GLU A 65 14.32 15.52 -4.84
CA GLU A 65 15.48 16.12 -4.22
C GLU A 65 15.61 15.54 -2.82
N SER A 66 16.34 14.44 -2.76
CA SER A 66 17.44 14.45 -1.82
C SER A 66 18.65 14.08 -2.64
N ASP A 67 19.54 15.05 -2.85
CA ASP A 67 20.95 14.76 -3.05
C ASP A 67 21.40 13.96 -1.81
N THR A 68 21.15 12.66 -1.87
CA THR A 68 21.43 11.71 -0.79
C THR A 68 22.92 11.58 -0.56
N THR A 69 23.75 12.13 -1.45
CA THR A 69 25.19 12.22 -1.32
C THR A 69 25.60 12.87 0.00
N GLU A 70 24.94 13.96 0.42
CA GLU A 70 25.26 14.62 1.70
C GLU A 70 24.87 13.75 2.90
N LEU A 71 23.68 13.15 2.88
CA LEU A 71 23.20 12.24 3.92
C LEU A 71 24.05 10.97 4.02
N GLN A 72 24.43 10.38 2.89
CA GLN A 72 25.30 9.22 2.78
C GLN A 72 26.69 9.52 3.32
N GLN A 73 27.27 10.67 2.95
CA GLN A 73 28.56 11.13 3.49
C GLN A 73 28.52 11.32 5.01
N ARG A 74 27.42 11.84 5.56
CA ARG A 74 27.22 12.00 7.01
C ARG A 74 27.06 10.66 7.75
N ILE A 75 26.46 9.65 7.14
CA ILE A 75 26.35 8.31 7.73
C ILE A 75 27.70 7.60 7.69
N LEU A 76 28.38 7.63 6.54
CA LEU A 76 29.70 7.02 6.35
C LEU A 76 30.74 7.57 7.32
N SER A 77 30.81 8.90 7.46
CA SER A 77 31.72 9.58 8.40
C SER A 77 31.48 9.21 9.87
N ARG A 78 30.24 8.88 10.26
CA ARG A 78 29.93 8.40 11.61
C ARG A 78 30.32 6.94 11.84
N THR A 79 30.25 6.09 10.81
CA THR A 79 30.61 4.67 10.90
C THR A 79 32.11 4.40 10.75
N SER A 80 32.88 5.36 10.26
CA SER A 80 34.33 5.25 10.04
C SER A 80 35.20 5.77 11.19
N GLN A 81 34.61 6.20 12.30
CA GLN A 81 35.37 6.65 13.47
C GLN A 81 35.56 5.46 14.43
N PRO A 82 36.81 5.13 14.82
CA PRO A 82 37.14 3.98 15.68
C PRO A 82 36.61 4.13 17.11
#